data_AF-A0A9E3K0V1-F1
#
_entry.id   AF-A0A9E3K0V1-F1
#
_cell.length_a   1.000
_cell.length_b   1.000
_cell.length_c   1.000
_cell.angle_alpha   90.00
_cell.angle_beta   90.00
_cell.angle_gamma   90.00
#
_symmetry.space_group_name_H-M   'P 1'
#
loop_
_entity.id
_entity.type
_entity.pdbx_description
1 polymer ?
#
loop_
_entity_poly.entity_id
_entity_poly.type
_entity_poly.pdbx_seq_one_letter_code
_entity_poly.pdbx_strand_id
1 'polypeptide(L)'
;MEINKRTILWIVFAVSLVVLWNDWMVANGKQSLFSAQPPAKVAQAPNPAKPNDLPTTAAPAPAATVPGVPGAPAAPAPVQTQVITITTDVYKVDIDTAGGVIRRLELLKYRDKVDPNKNQVLFQANGQRVYMAETGLVGASPAGVLPDHNTPFTARPGPRMLDGNNQVQLVLDAERGGVRLTKTFTFKRNDYVIDVRHDVTNLTQAPLTPSLYFQLEHDGMKPEGDTYFNSTYTGPTLWTPEEHYQKLTFDKIAKGSAEHAKSAKDGWIAISQHFFVSAFIPPANTQRDIYTKPQGNNVFAIGALEPLGTVAPGATVSNAARLYSGPQVQSLLENVTPGLDLVRDYSWAAIIAKPIFATMNWLHSLIGNWGWTIIAFTILIKLLFFPLSAAGY
;
A
#
# COMPACT_ATOMS: atom_id res chain seq x y z
N MET A 1 51.33 -8.91 15.03
CA MET A 1 50.94 -7.54 14.61
C MET A 1 51.27 -6.61 15.75
N GLU A 2 52.30 -5.76 15.62
CA GLU A 2 52.50 -4.69 16.59
C GLU A 2 51.45 -3.61 16.36
N ILE A 3 50.54 -3.45 17.31
CA ILE A 3 49.52 -2.40 17.24
C ILE A 3 50.21 -1.05 17.48
N ASN A 4 50.17 -0.19 16.47
CA ASN A 4 50.75 1.16 16.53
C ASN A 4 50.14 1.95 17.71
N LYS A 5 50.98 2.65 18.49
CA LYS A 5 50.56 3.49 19.63
C LYS A 5 49.48 4.51 19.25
N ARG A 6 49.49 5.03 18.02
CA ARG A 6 48.42 5.90 17.49
C ARG A 6 47.09 5.17 17.32
N THR A 7 47.10 3.91 16.89
CA THR A 7 45.90 3.09 16.76
C THR A 7 45.30 2.77 18.13
N ILE A 8 46.12 2.54 19.15
CA ILE A 8 45.66 2.37 20.54
C ILE A 8 44.96 3.64 21.03
N LEU A 9 45.54 4.83 20.78
CA LEU A 9 44.91 6.10 21.16
C LEU A 9 43.58 6.33 20.45
N TRP A 10 43.46 5.96 19.16
CA TRP A 10 42.20 6.04 18.43
C TRP A 10 41.14 5.07 18.97
N ILE A 11 41.53 3.87 19.37
CA ILE A 11 40.62 2.89 19.99
C ILE A 11 40.12 3.42 21.34
N VAL A 12 41.02 3.92 22.19
CA VAL A 12 40.64 4.51 23.49
C VAL A 12 39.72 5.70 23.29
N PHE A 13 40.02 6.58 22.32
CA PHE A 13 39.17 7.73 22.00
C PHE A 13 37.78 7.32 21.52
N ALA A 14 37.69 6.34 20.62
CA ALA A 14 36.41 5.84 20.11
C ALA A 14 35.57 5.17 21.21
N VAL A 15 36.19 4.36 22.08
CA VAL A 15 35.51 3.74 23.22
C VAL A 15 34.99 4.79 24.20
N SER A 16 35.78 5.82 24.50
CA SER A 16 35.35 6.93 25.36
C SER A 16 34.16 7.71 24.79
N LEU A 17 34.10 7.93 23.47
CA LEU A 17 32.94 8.58 22.83
C LEU A 17 31.66 7.73 22.96
N VAL A 18 31.77 6.41 22.82
CA VAL A 18 30.62 5.50 22.95
C VAL A 18 30.11 5.47 24.40
N VAL A 19 31.00 5.48 25.39
CA VAL A 19 30.63 5.53 26.81
C VAL A 19 29.95 6.85 27.16
N LEU A 20 30.52 7.99 26.74
CA LEU A 20 29.90 9.31 26.95
C LEU A 20 28.52 9.43 26.30
N TRP A 21 28.38 8.89 25.09
CA TRP A 21 27.10 8.85 24.39
C TRP A 21 26.06 7.98 25.12
N ASN A 22 26.49 6.82 25.63
CA ASN A 22 25.64 5.95 26.44
C ASN A 22 25.16 6.65 27.71
N ASP A 23 26.06 7.31 28.43
CA ASP A 23 25.72 8.01 29.67
C ASP A 23 24.78 9.20 29.42
N TRP A 24 25.00 9.93 28.32
CA TRP A 24 24.06 10.97 27.87
C TRP A 24 22.68 10.40 27.54
N MET A 25 22.61 9.24 26.87
CA MET A 25 21.33 8.56 26.61
C MET A 25 20.61 8.15 27.90
N VAL A 26 21.34 7.58 28.87
CA VAL A 26 20.79 7.16 30.17
C VAL A 26 20.30 8.36 30.98
N ALA A 27 21.07 9.47 31.01
CA ALA A 27 20.66 10.71 31.67
C ALA A 27 19.38 11.32 31.05
N ASN A 28 19.12 11.07 29.76
CA ASN A 28 17.91 11.48 29.06
C ASN A 28 16.80 10.39 29.06
N GLY A 29 16.88 9.41 29.97
CA GLY A 29 15.83 8.40 30.18
C GLY A 29 15.76 7.30 29.12
N LYS A 30 16.79 7.14 28.27
CA LYS A 30 16.89 6.05 27.29
C LYS A 30 17.65 4.86 27.86
N GLN A 31 17.40 3.66 27.34
CA GLN A 31 18.07 2.43 27.80
C GLN A 31 19.58 2.42 27.48
N SER A 32 20.37 1.86 28.40
CA SER A 32 21.83 1.71 28.26
C SER A 32 22.16 0.60 27.25
N LEU A 33 23.18 0.85 26.43
CA LEU A 33 23.74 -0.09 25.46
C LEU A 33 24.56 -1.21 26.14
N PHE A 34 24.93 -1.04 27.41
CA PHE A 34 25.81 -1.95 28.15
C PHE A 34 25.13 -2.70 29.30
N SER A 35 23.83 -2.46 29.54
CA SER A 35 23.06 -3.23 30.52
C SER A 35 22.45 -4.47 29.86
N ALA A 36 22.68 -5.64 30.45
CA ALA A 36 21.84 -6.81 30.18
C ALA A 36 20.39 -6.49 30.57
N GLN A 37 19.42 -6.85 29.71
CA GLN A 37 18.00 -6.72 30.05
C GLN A 37 17.73 -7.38 31.41
N PRO A 38 17.00 -6.72 32.33
CA PRO A 38 16.39 -7.45 33.44
C PRO A 38 15.43 -8.48 32.82
N PRO A 39 15.43 -9.75 33.29
CA PRO A 39 14.37 -10.67 32.91
C PRO A 39 13.03 -10.03 33.25
N ALA A 40 12.10 -10.08 32.30
CA ALA A 40 10.72 -9.65 32.52
C ALA A 40 10.21 -10.32 33.81
N LYS A 41 9.68 -9.52 34.75
CA LYS A 41 8.98 -10.03 35.92
C LYS A 41 7.78 -10.84 35.42
N VAL A 42 7.92 -12.16 35.49
CA VAL A 42 6.80 -13.10 35.35
C VAL A 42 5.88 -12.87 36.54
N ALA A 43 4.65 -12.43 36.29
CA ALA A 43 3.61 -12.41 37.30
C ALA A 43 3.33 -13.85 37.73
N GLN A 44 3.48 -14.13 39.01
CA GLN A 44 3.20 -15.43 39.62
C GLN A 44 1.69 -15.72 39.54
N ALA A 45 1.35 -16.87 38.96
CA ALA A 45 0.06 -17.50 39.16
C ALA A 45 0.00 -18.10 40.58
N PRO A 46 -1.05 -17.86 41.38
CA PRO A 46 -1.24 -18.59 42.62
C PRO A 46 -1.74 -20.01 42.31
N ASN A 47 -1.03 -21.01 42.85
CA ASN A 47 -1.43 -22.41 42.85
C ASN A 47 -2.53 -22.66 43.92
N PRO A 48 -3.31 -23.76 43.84
CA PRO A 48 -4.67 -23.85 44.35
C PRO A 48 -4.75 -24.35 45.80
N ALA A 49 -5.79 -23.91 46.51
CA ALA A 49 -6.34 -24.58 47.69
C ALA A 49 -7.79 -24.98 47.43
N LYS A 50 -8.15 -26.17 47.92
CA LYS A 50 -9.42 -26.90 47.78
C LYS A 50 -10.35 -26.59 49.01
N PRO A 51 -11.57 -27.15 49.13
CA PRO A 51 -12.87 -26.49 48.94
C PRO A 51 -13.74 -26.34 50.22
N ASN A 52 -14.93 -25.72 50.04
CA ASN A 52 -16.09 -25.46 50.95
C ASN A 52 -16.06 -24.06 51.61
N ASP A 53 -17.09 -23.21 51.53
CA ASP A 53 -18.54 -23.45 51.64
C ASP A 53 -19.42 -22.65 50.65
N LEU A 54 -20.59 -23.25 50.38
CA LEU A 54 -21.80 -22.87 49.63
C LEU A 54 -22.45 -21.50 50.06
N PRO A 55 -23.32 -20.84 49.26
CA PRO A 55 -24.50 -21.44 48.63
C PRO A 55 -24.74 -21.22 47.13
N THR A 56 -25.26 -22.30 46.57
CA THR A 56 -25.99 -22.48 45.30
C THR A 56 -26.92 -21.33 44.90
N THR A 57 -26.81 -20.92 43.63
CA THR A 57 -27.96 -20.59 42.78
C THR A 57 -27.74 -21.23 41.40
N ALA A 58 -28.82 -21.82 40.90
CA ALA A 58 -28.86 -22.77 39.81
C ALA A 58 -28.40 -22.22 38.46
N ALA A 59 -27.83 -23.11 37.65
CA ALA A 59 -27.61 -22.92 36.22
C ALA A 59 -28.93 -22.57 35.50
N PRO A 60 -28.91 -21.73 34.45
CA PRO A 60 -30.04 -21.63 33.54
C PRO A 60 -30.17 -22.97 32.79
N ALA A 61 -31.34 -23.58 32.91
CA ALA A 61 -31.78 -24.68 32.07
C ALA A 61 -31.78 -24.26 30.58
N PRO A 62 -31.58 -25.19 29.64
CA PRO A 62 -31.71 -24.89 28.22
C PRO A 62 -33.14 -24.43 27.93
N ALA A 63 -33.28 -23.20 27.45
CA ALA A 63 -34.55 -22.68 26.98
C ALA A 63 -35.05 -23.54 25.84
N ALA A 64 -36.29 -24.03 26.01
CA ALA A 64 -37.01 -24.85 25.06
C ALA A 64 -37.05 -24.20 23.67
N THR A 65 -36.85 -25.02 22.65
CA THR A 65 -37.18 -24.71 21.26
C THR A 65 -38.68 -24.40 21.17
N VAL A 66 -38.99 -23.11 21.01
CA VAL A 66 -40.32 -22.68 20.56
C VAL A 66 -40.46 -23.16 19.12
N PRO A 67 -41.50 -23.93 18.75
CA PRO A 67 -41.76 -24.28 17.37
C PRO A 67 -41.92 -22.99 16.55
N GLY A 68 -41.08 -22.84 15.52
CA GLY A 68 -41.06 -21.68 14.65
C GLY A 68 -42.41 -21.43 13.99
N VAL A 69 -42.79 -20.15 13.94
CA VAL A 69 -43.88 -19.66 13.08
C VAL A 69 -43.52 -20.01 11.63
N PRO A 70 -44.34 -20.77 10.89
CA PRO A 70 -44.10 -21.02 9.47
C PRO A 70 -44.20 -19.69 8.71
N GLY A 71 -43.10 -19.24 8.10
CA GLY A 71 -43.11 -18.09 7.19
C GLY A 71 -42.09 -16.97 7.47
N ALA A 72 -41.23 -17.07 8.48
CA ALA A 72 -40.08 -16.17 8.59
C ALA A 72 -39.05 -16.54 7.49
N PRO A 73 -38.63 -15.61 6.61
CA PRO A 73 -37.58 -15.87 5.63
C PRO A 73 -36.33 -16.36 6.38
N ALA A 74 -35.79 -17.50 5.95
CA ALA A 74 -34.52 -17.99 6.45
C ALA A 74 -33.46 -16.90 6.26
N ALA A 75 -32.71 -16.59 7.32
CA ALA A 75 -31.56 -15.71 7.21
C ALA A 75 -30.64 -16.23 6.09
N PRO A 76 -30.16 -15.37 5.17
CA PRO A 76 -29.26 -15.80 4.10
C PRO A 76 -28.07 -16.56 4.71
N ALA A 77 -27.72 -17.70 4.12
CA ALA A 77 -26.53 -18.44 4.53
C ALA A 77 -25.30 -17.50 4.47
N PRO A 78 -24.39 -17.54 5.46
CA PRO A 78 -23.21 -16.71 5.44
C PRO A 78 -22.41 -16.98 4.16
N VAL A 79 -22.16 -15.93 3.37
CA VAL A 79 -21.33 -16.01 2.17
C VAL A 79 -19.92 -16.39 2.63
N GLN A 80 -19.44 -17.57 2.23
CA GLN A 80 -18.08 -17.99 2.55
C GLN A 80 -17.09 -17.06 1.83
N THR A 81 -16.21 -16.43 2.60
CA THR A 81 -15.11 -15.64 2.05
C THR A 81 -13.92 -16.54 1.76
N GLN A 82 -13.18 -16.21 0.71
CA GLN A 82 -12.00 -16.96 0.29
C GLN A 82 -10.97 -16.03 -0.34
N VAL A 83 -9.77 -16.56 -0.51
CA VAL A 83 -8.65 -15.83 -1.09
C VAL A 83 -8.40 -16.38 -2.48
N ILE A 84 -8.47 -15.51 -3.48
CA ILE A 84 -8.28 -15.87 -4.88
C ILE A 84 -6.95 -15.31 -5.35
N THR A 85 -6.06 -16.20 -5.76
CA THR A 85 -4.78 -15.83 -6.36
C THR A 85 -4.93 -15.66 -7.86
N ILE A 86 -4.56 -14.48 -8.39
CA ILE A 86 -4.38 -14.21 -9.81
C ILE A 86 -2.88 -14.17 -10.13
N THR A 87 -2.45 -14.93 -11.14
CA THR A 87 -1.04 -14.95 -11.57
C THR A 87 -0.90 -14.47 -13.01
N THR A 88 0.02 -13.55 -13.27
CA THR A 88 0.43 -13.12 -14.61
C THR A 88 1.92 -13.36 -14.81
N ASP A 89 2.50 -12.79 -15.86
CA ASP A 89 3.94 -12.80 -16.10
C ASP A 89 4.72 -11.80 -15.23
N VAL A 90 4.04 -10.80 -14.65
CA VAL A 90 4.64 -9.75 -13.79
C VAL A 90 4.07 -9.73 -12.37
N TYR A 91 2.90 -10.31 -12.13
CA TYR A 91 2.21 -10.29 -10.85
C TYR A 91 1.86 -11.68 -10.31
N LYS A 92 1.89 -11.81 -8.99
CA LYS A 92 1.05 -12.76 -8.25
C LYS A 92 0.27 -11.99 -7.21
N VAL A 93 -1.05 -11.97 -7.33
CA VAL A 93 -1.96 -11.11 -6.56
C VAL A 93 -2.96 -11.97 -5.81
N ASP A 94 -3.07 -11.79 -4.49
CA ASP A 94 -4.12 -12.42 -3.68
C ASP A 94 -5.22 -11.39 -3.39
N ILE A 95 -6.44 -11.73 -3.81
CA ILE A 95 -7.64 -10.91 -3.63
C ILE A 95 -8.55 -11.64 -2.63
N ASP A 96 -8.85 -10.98 -1.52
CA ASP A 96 -9.81 -11.49 -0.54
C ASP A 96 -11.23 -11.18 -1.00
N THR A 97 -12.09 -12.20 -1.07
CA THR A 97 -13.51 -11.96 -1.37
C THR A 97 -14.24 -11.34 -0.18
N ALA A 98 -13.64 -11.33 1.02
CA ALA A 98 -14.03 -10.36 2.05
C ALA A 98 -13.66 -8.95 1.56
N GLY A 99 -14.65 -8.18 1.13
CA GLY A 99 -14.45 -6.81 0.64
C GLY A 99 -13.97 -6.67 -0.79
N GLY A 100 -13.48 -7.73 -1.43
CA GLY A 100 -12.85 -7.63 -2.76
C GLY A 100 -11.58 -6.77 -2.68
N VAL A 101 -10.73 -7.06 -1.69
CA VAL A 101 -9.54 -6.28 -1.32
C VAL A 101 -8.29 -6.96 -1.86
N ILE A 102 -7.37 -6.19 -2.45
CA ILE A 102 -6.06 -6.71 -2.83
C ILE A 102 -5.15 -6.71 -1.60
N ARG A 103 -5.07 -7.86 -0.94
CA ARG A 103 -4.38 -8.00 0.35
C ARG A 103 -2.90 -8.39 0.23
N ARG A 104 -2.52 -8.98 -0.91
CA ARG A 104 -1.14 -9.30 -1.22
C ARG A 104 -0.86 -9.13 -2.71
N LEU A 105 0.28 -8.54 -3.05
CA LEU A 105 0.71 -8.38 -4.43
C LEU A 105 2.22 -8.51 -4.50
N GLU A 106 2.68 -9.49 -5.28
CA GLU A 106 4.10 -9.78 -5.54
C GLU A 106 4.48 -9.37 -6.95
N LEU A 107 5.66 -8.76 -7.10
CA LEU A 107 6.25 -8.38 -8.38
C LEU A 107 7.21 -9.47 -8.85
N LEU A 108 6.78 -10.31 -9.80
CA LEU A 108 7.52 -11.52 -10.22
C LEU A 108 8.85 -11.23 -10.93
N LYS A 109 9.06 -10.01 -11.41
CA LYS A 109 10.30 -9.57 -12.05
C LYS A 109 11.33 -8.98 -11.07
N TYR A 110 10.95 -8.79 -9.80
CA TYR A 110 11.78 -8.13 -8.80
C TYR A 110 11.96 -9.06 -7.60
N ARG A 111 13.19 -9.10 -7.06
CA ARG A 111 13.50 -9.91 -5.88
C ARG A 111 13.47 -9.08 -4.63
N ASP A 112 13.10 -9.73 -3.54
CA ASP A 112 13.11 -9.13 -2.22
C ASP A 112 14.55 -8.76 -1.82
N LYS A 113 14.69 -7.61 -1.16
CA LYS A 113 15.98 -7.05 -0.75
C LYS A 113 16.66 -7.86 0.36
N VAL A 114 15.85 -8.48 1.24
CA VAL A 114 16.31 -9.23 2.42
C VAL A 114 16.48 -10.71 2.07
N ASP A 115 15.54 -11.29 1.33
CA ASP A 115 15.57 -12.69 0.88
C ASP A 115 15.51 -12.80 -0.66
N PRO A 116 16.66 -12.87 -1.35
CA PRO A 116 16.72 -12.89 -2.82
C PRO A 116 16.01 -14.06 -3.50
N ASN A 117 15.61 -15.08 -2.74
CA ASN A 117 14.83 -16.22 -3.24
C ASN A 117 13.33 -15.92 -3.32
N LYS A 118 12.87 -14.82 -2.71
CA LYS A 118 11.48 -14.37 -2.75
C LYS A 118 11.31 -13.22 -3.75
N ASN A 119 10.09 -13.08 -4.24
CA ASN A 119 9.69 -11.92 -5.03
C ASN A 119 9.51 -10.71 -4.11
N GLN A 120 9.69 -9.52 -4.66
CA GLN A 120 9.33 -8.28 -3.98
C GLN A 120 7.82 -8.27 -3.71
N VAL A 121 7.45 -8.10 -2.44
CA VAL A 121 6.06 -7.93 -2.02
C VAL A 121 5.77 -6.43 -1.89
N LEU A 122 4.70 -5.95 -2.53
CA LEU A 122 4.26 -4.56 -2.41
C LEU A 122 3.08 -4.48 -1.46
N PHE A 123 1.94 -5.09 -1.80
CA PHE A 123 0.83 -5.22 -0.86
C PHE A 123 1.03 -6.39 0.09
N GLN A 124 0.74 -6.16 1.37
CA GLN A 124 0.79 -7.14 2.43
C GLN A 124 -0.12 -6.71 3.58
N ALA A 125 -1.18 -7.48 3.82
CA ALA A 125 -2.08 -7.33 4.96
C ALA A 125 -2.07 -8.62 5.79
N ASN A 126 -1.15 -8.72 6.75
CA ASN A 126 -0.96 -9.92 7.59
C ASN A 126 -1.04 -9.62 9.11
N GLY A 127 -1.61 -8.47 9.48
CA GLY A 127 -1.73 -8.00 10.85
C GLY A 127 -0.49 -7.29 11.37
N GLN A 128 0.72 -7.76 11.03
CA GLN A 128 1.97 -7.05 11.36
C GLN A 128 2.29 -5.94 10.36
N ARG A 129 2.05 -6.20 9.08
CA ARG A 129 2.15 -5.22 8.00
C ARG A 129 0.78 -4.96 7.42
N VAL A 130 0.54 -3.69 7.10
CA VAL A 130 -0.63 -3.25 6.35
C VAL A 130 -0.14 -2.40 5.20
N TYR A 131 -0.31 -2.91 3.99
CA TYR A 131 -0.31 -2.13 2.76
C TYR A 131 -1.28 -2.80 1.78
N MET A 132 -2.40 -2.14 1.46
CA MET A 132 -3.44 -2.74 0.61
C MET A 132 -4.22 -1.69 -0.17
N ALA A 133 -5.01 -2.15 -1.14
CA ALA A 133 -5.88 -1.34 -1.97
C ALA A 133 -7.34 -1.76 -1.78
N GLU A 134 -8.19 -0.78 -1.47
CA GLU A 134 -9.60 -0.98 -1.18
C GLU A 134 -10.49 -0.05 -1.99
N THR A 135 -11.70 -0.51 -2.27
CA THR A 135 -12.73 0.27 -2.94
C THR A 135 -14.10 -0.12 -2.40
N GLY A 136 -15.07 0.77 -2.46
CA GLY A 136 -16.43 0.45 -2.05
C GLY A 136 -17.38 1.63 -2.15
N LEU A 137 -18.65 1.40 -1.85
CA LEU A 137 -19.67 2.43 -1.92
C LEU A 137 -19.95 2.99 -0.53
N VAL A 138 -20.15 4.29 -0.49
CA VAL A 138 -20.72 5.01 0.64
C VAL A 138 -21.92 5.84 0.16
N GLY A 139 -22.83 6.15 1.08
CA GLY A 139 -24.05 6.86 0.78
C GLY A 139 -25.22 6.32 1.57
N ALA A 140 -26.36 6.99 1.43
CA ALA A 140 -27.60 6.56 2.06
C ALA A 140 -28.38 5.62 1.13
N SER A 141 -28.99 4.58 1.71
CA SER A 141 -30.03 3.79 1.06
C SER A 141 -31.10 3.44 2.09
N PRO A 142 -32.40 3.45 1.71
CA PRO A 142 -33.48 3.04 2.60
C PRO A 142 -33.40 1.55 2.97
N ALA A 143 -32.67 0.75 2.19
CA ALA A 143 -32.50 -0.69 2.43
C ALA A 143 -31.24 -1.01 3.28
N GLY A 144 -30.51 0.01 3.76
CA GLY A 144 -29.37 -0.15 4.66
C GLY A 144 -28.03 0.29 4.06
N VAL A 145 -26.94 -0.26 4.59
CA VAL A 145 -25.57 0.10 4.18
C VAL A 145 -25.24 -0.47 2.80
N LEU A 146 -24.60 0.33 1.96
CA LEU A 146 -24.17 -0.06 0.61
C LEU A 146 -22.99 -1.06 0.65
N PRO A 147 -22.75 -1.83 -0.42
CA PRO A 147 -21.59 -2.73 -0.50
C PRO A 147 -20.25 -1.97 -0.45
N ASP A 148 -19.37 -2.38 0.46
CA ASP A 148 -18.07 -1.75 0.72
C ASP A 148 -16.94 -2.80 0.91
N HIS A 149 -15.75 -2.35 1.34
CA HIS A 149 -14.60 -3.21 1.68
C HIS A 149 -14.84 -4.19 2.86
N ASN A 150 -15.97 -4.11 3.56
CA ASN A 150 -16.33 -5.06 4.62
C ASN A 150 -17.41 -6.06 4.15
N THR A 151 -17.90 -5.89 2.93
CA THR A 151 -18.99 -6.72 2.40
C THR A 151 -18.40 -7.98 1.74
N PRO A 152 -18.90 -9.19 2.07
CA PRO A 152 -18.44 -10.40 1.40
C PRO A 152 -18.93 -10.45 -0.05
N PHE A 153 -18.02 -10.70 -0.98
CA PHE A 153 -18.29 -10.86 -2.40
C PHE A 153 -18.27 -12.34 -2.80
N THR A 154 -19.04 -12.66 -3.84
CA THR A 154 -18.97 -13.95 -4.53
C THR A 154 -18.17 -13.78 -5.81
N ALA A 155 -17.18 -14.64 -6.01
CA ALA A 155 -16.40 -14.62 -7.24
C ALA A 155 -17.09 -15.42 -8.35
N ARG A 156 -17.16 -14.84 -9.55
CA ARG A 156 -17.59 -15.58 -10.74
C ARG A 156 -16.54 -16.64 -11.11
N PRO A 157 -16.96 -17.78 -11.68
CA PRO A 157 -16.02 -18.76 -12.25
C PRO A 157 -15.23 -18.13 -13.39
N GLY A 158 -14.01 -18.60 -13.60
CA GLY A 158 -13.13 -18.12 -14.68
C GLY A 158 -11.66 -18.43 -14.44
N PRO A 159 -10.80 -18.16 -15.44
CA PRO A 159 -9.36 -18.37 -15.32
C PRO A 159 -8.78 -17.50 -14.21
N ARG A 160 -7.76 -18.04 -13.52
CA ARG A 160 -7.02 -17.35 -12.44
C ARG A 160 -5.55 -17.12 -12.78
N MET A 161 -5.15 -17.47 -13.99
CA MET A 161 -3.80 -17.25 -14.48
C MET A 161 -3.87 -16.70 -15.90
N LEU A 162 -2.93 -15.82 -16.23
CA LEU A 162 -2.71 -15.38 -17.60
C LEU A 162 -2.29 -16.59 -18.44
N ASP A 163 -3.16 -17.03 -19.34
CA ASP A 163 -2.91 -18.14 -20.25
C ASP A 163 -2.50 -17.61 -21.64
N GLY A 164 -2.78 -18.34 -22.73
CA GLY A 164 -2.52 -17.88 -24.09
C GLY A 164 -3.24 -16.58 -24.47
N ASN A 165 -4.24 -16.14 -23.68
CA ASN A 165 -4.87 -14.85 -23.83
C ASN A 165 -3.97 -13.71 -23.30
N ASN A 166 -4.15 -12.49 -23.81
CA ASN A 166 -3.38 -11.33 -23.36
C ASN A 166 -3.92 -10.67 -22.09
N GLN A 167 -4.97 -11.23 -21.47
CA GLN A 167 -5.53 -10.75 -20.21
C GLN A 167 -6.18 -11.87 -19.38
N VAL A 168 -6.31 -11.64 -18.07
CA VAL A 168 -7.10 -12.46 -17.13
C VAL A 168 -7.99 -11.54 -16.29
N GLN A 169 -9.21 -11.98 -15.97
CA GLN A 169 -10.19 -11.20 -15.23
C GLN A 169 -10.71 -11.92 -13.99
N LEU A 170 -10.84 -11.18 -12.89
CA LEU A 170 -11.60 -11.59 -11.71
C LEU A 170 -12.81 -10.69 -11.56
N VAL A 171 -14.01 -11.29 -11.64
CA VAL A 171 -15.28 -10.60 -11.40
C VAL A 171 -15.83 -11.04 -10.04
N LEU A 172 -16.14 -10.06 -9.19
CA LEU A 172 -16.69 -10.23 -7.85
C LEU A 172 -18.04 -9.51 -7.77
N ASP A 173 -19.08 -10.18 -7.28
CA ASP A 173 -20.40 -9.59 -7.08
C ASP A 173 -20.77 -9.57 -5.59
N ALA A 174 -21.35 -8.47 -5.13
CA ALA A 174 -22.00 -8.39 -3.82
C ALA A 174 -23.31 -7.62 -3.93
N GLU A 175 -24.28 -8.02 -3.10
CA GLU A 175 -25.53 -7.31 -2.93
C GLU A 175 -25.72 -6.96 -1.46
N ARG A 176 -25.96 -5.68 -1.18
CA ARG A 176 -26.22 -5.17 0.17
C ARG A 176 -26.95 -3.84 0.06
N GLY A 177 -27.84 -3.53 1.00
CA GLY A 177 -28.51 -2.23 1.04
C GLY A 177 -29.33 -1.93 -0.22
N GLY A 178 -29.86 -2.96 -0.90
CA GLY A 178 -30.62 -2.79 -2.16
C GLY A 178 -29.77 -2.35 -3.35
N VAL A 179 -28.45 -2.54 -3.30
CA VAL A 179 -27.52 -2.24 -4.40
C VAL A 179 -26.69 -3.48 -4.71
N ARG A 180 -26.52 -3.77 -6.00
CA ARG A 180 -25.51 -4.71 -6.48
C ARG A 180 -24.26 -3.93 -6.86
N LEU A 181 -23.12 -4.36 -6.33
CA LEU A 181 -21.80 -3.89 -6.72
C LEU A 181 -21.05 -5.04 -7.37
N THR A 182 -20.72 -4.89 -8.66
CA THR A 182 -19.84 -5.80 -9.39
C THR A 182 -18.47 -5.14 -9.53
N LYS A 183 -17.43 -5.77 -8.97
CA LYS A 183 -16.02 -5.37 -9.15
C LYS A 183 -15.38 -6.27 -10.19
N THR A 184 -14.75 -5.68 -11.21
CA THR A 184 -13.98 -6.42 -12.21
C THR A 184 -12.54 -5.96 -12.19
N PHE A 185 -11.64 -6.85 -11.81
CA PHE A 185 -10.19 -6.66 -11.91
C PHE A 185 -9.69 -7.28 -13.21
N THR A 186 -9.08 -6.48 -14.08
CA THR A 186 -8.46 -6.97 -15.32
C THR A 186 -6.95 -6.80 -15.25
N PHE A 187 -6.23 -7.88 -15.51
CA PHE A 187 -4.77 -7.92 -15.57
C PHE A 187 -4.34 -8.22 -16.99
N LYS A 188 -3.38 -7.46 -17.52
CA LYS A 188 -2.87 -7.62 -18.88
C LYS A 188 -1.45 -8.15 -18.87
N ARG A 189 -1.04 -8.80 -19.97
CA ARG A 189 0.33 -9.29 -20.15
C ARG A 189 1.34 -8.15 -20.07
N ASN A 190 2.40 -8.34 -19.30
CA ASN A 190 3.51 -7.39 -19.16
C ASN A 190 3.07 -5.97 -18.76
N ASP A 191 2.00 -5.86 -17.97
CA ASP A 191 1.43 -4.58 -17.55
C ASP A 191 1.34 -4.52 -16.01
N TYR A 192 1.81 -3.40 -15.45
CA TYR A 192 1.69 -3.12 -14.03
C TYR A 192 0.42 -2.32 -13.69
N VAL A 193 -0.42 -2.01 -14.67
CA VAL A 193 -1.76 -1.45 -14.45
C VAL A 193 -2.78 -2.57 -14.31
N ILE A 194 -3.56 -2.50 -13.23
CA ILE A 194 -4.75 -3.31 -13.00
C ILE A 194 -5.96 -2.41 -13.31
N ASP A 195 -6.79 -2.77 -14.30
CA ASP A 195 -8.05 -2.07 -14.51
C ASP A 195 -9.04 -2.52 -13.42
N VAL A 196 -9.62 -1.57 -12.70
CA VAL A 196 -10.58 -1.82 -11.61
C VAL A 196 -11.90 -1.15 -11.97
N ARG A 197 -12.82 -1.94 -12.52
CA ARG A 197 -14.15 -1.47 -12.90
C ARG A 197 -15.17 -1.79 -11.83
N HIS A 198 -16.06 -0.83 -11.56
CA HIS A 198 -17.20 -0.96 -10.66
C HIS A 198 -18.48 -0.73 -11.43
N ASP A 199 -19.37 -1.71 -11.45
CA ASP A 199 -20.74 -1.55 -11.93
C ASP A 199 -21.69 -1.53 -10.72
N VAL A 200 -22.45 -0.44 -10.59
CA VAL A 200 -23.33 -0.16 -9.47
C VAL A 200 -24.77 -0.17 -9.96
N THR A 201 -25.51 -1.24 -9.63
CA THR A 201 -26.91 -1.39 -10.02
C THR A 201 -27.83 -1.09 -8.83
N ASN A 202 -28.75 -0.14 -9.00
CA ASN A 202 -29.78 0.15 -8.01
C ASN A 202 -30.91 -0.88 -8.10
N LEU A 203 -31.08 -1.71 -7.08
CA LEU A 203 -32.14 -2.72 -7.00
C LEU A 203 -33.37 -2.25 -6.21
N THR A 204 -33.37 -1.00 -5.73
CA THR A 204 -34.49 -0.41 -5.00
C THR A 204 -35.50 0.25 -5.95
N GLN A 205 -36.63 0.67 -5.40
CA GLN A 205 -37.68 1.42 -6.11
C GLN A 205 -37.49 2.95 -6.02
N ALA A 206 -36.46 3.42 -5.32
CA ALA A 206 -36.16 4.84 -5.15
C ALA A 206 -34.80 5.18 -5.80
N PRO A 207 -34.59 6.41 -6.30
CA PRO A 207 -33.27 6.82 -6.78
C PRO A 207 -32.25 6.84 -5.63
N LEU A 208 -30.99 6.51 -5.94
CA LEU A 208 -29.87 6.53 -5.00
C LEU A 208 -28.78 7.48 -5.48
N THR A 209 -28.02 8.07 -4.56
CA THR A 209 -26.86 8.94 -4.88
C THR A 209 -25.59 8.40 -4.22
N PRO A 210 -25.08 7.25 -4.66
CA PRO A 210 -23.89 6.64 -4.06
C PRO A 210 -22.62 7.41 -4.46
N SER A 211 -21.62 7.34 -3.60
CA SER A 211 -20.24 7.71 -3.93
C SER A 211 -19.34 6.48 -3.84
N LEU A 212 -18.41 6.38 -4.78
CA LEU A 212 -17.40 5.32 -4.83
C LEU A 212 -16.10 5.87 -4.26
N TYR A 213 -15.51 5.18 -3.29
CA TYR A 213 -14.17 5.51 -2.83
C TYR A 213 -13.14 4.53 -3.41
N PHE A 214 -11.93 5.05 -3.63
CA PHE A 214 -10.70 4.32 -3.90
C PHE A 214 -9.69 4.71 -2.84
N GLN A 215 -9.11 3.75 -2.13
CA GLN A 215 -8.16 4.07 -1.07
C GLN A 215 -7.00 3.09 -1.00
N LEU A 216 -5.84 3.63 -0.65
CA LEU A 216 -4.66 2.86 -0.28
C LEU A 216 -4.46 3.02 1.23
N GLU A 217 -4.33 1.90 1.92
CA GLU A 217 -3.99 1.87 3.34
C GLU A 217 -2.54 1.48 3.54
N HIS A 218 -1.89 2.05 4.55
CA HIS A 218 -0.52 1.71 4.91
C HIS A 218 -0.22 1.91 6.40
N ASP A 219 0.54 1.00 6.99
CA ASP A 219 0.96 0.98 8.41
C ASP A 219 2.01 2.04 8.81
N GLY A 220 2.35 2.97 7.91
CA GLY A 220 3.41 3.96 8.09
C GLY A 220 4.84 3.44 8.27
N MET A 221 5.06 2.12 8.28
CA MET A 221 6.37 1.52 8.49
C MET A 221 7.18 1.49 7.20
N LYS A 222 8.50 1.61 7.30
CA LYS A 222 9.38 1.49 6.13
C LYS A 222 9.46 0.04 5.61
N PRO A 223 9.77 -0.17 4.33
CA PRO A 223 10.08 -1.49 3.80
C PRO A 223 11.18 -2.18 4.61
N GLU A 224 11.15 -3.51 4.65
CA GLU A 224 12.17 -4.29 5.36
C GLU A 224 13.57 -4.10 4.74
N GLY A 225 14.59 -4.06 5.60
CA GLY A 225 15.97 -3.80 5.17
C GLY A 225 16.29 -2.33 4.90
N ASP A 226 15.37 -1.39 5.14
CA ASP A 226 15.71 0.02 5.25
C ASP A 226 16.32 0.33 6.63
N THR A 227 17.42 1.07 6.60
CA THR A 227 18.23 1.52 7.74
C THR A 227 18.24 3.04 7.76
N TYR A 228 18.76 3.62 8.86
CA TYR A 228 18.90 5.07 8.97
C TYR A 228 19.72 5.68 7.82
N PHE A 229 20.75 4.98 7.32
CA PHE A 229 21.67 5.48 6.29
C PHE A 229 21.19 5.32 4.84
N ASN A 230 20.13 4.54 4.59
CA ASN A 230 19.56 4.33 3.24
C ASN A 230 18.04 4.56 3.23
N SER A 231 17.53 5.34 4.18
CA SER A 231 16.11 5.66 4.31
C SER A 231 15.66 6.56 3.16
N THR A 232 14.97 6.00 2.18
CA THR A 232 14.25 6.78 1.16
C THR A 232 12.86 7.17 1.64
N TYR A 233 12.26 8.11 0.92
CA TYR A 233 10.88 8.52 1.15
C TYR A 233 9.93 7.30 1.09
N THR A 234 9.10 7.16 2.13
CA THR A 234 7.96 6.24 2.17
C THR A 234 6.77 7.01 2.71
N GLY A 235 5.74 7.19 1.90
CA GLY A 235 4.60 8.01 2.30
C GLY A 235 3.57 8.22 1.21
N PRO A 236 2.39 8.76 1.59
CA PRO A 236 1.35 9.09 0.63
C PRO A 236 1.78 10.22 -0.28
N THR A 237 1.36 10.14 -1.53
CA THR A 237 1.67 11.11 -2.57
C THR A 237 0.44 11.30 -3.45
N LEU A 238 0.26 12.47 -4.01
CA LEU A 238 -0.82 12.73 -4.96
C LEU A 238 -0.37 13.72 -6.01
N TRP A 239 -1.11 13.78 -7.10
CA TRP A 239 -0.94 14.80 -8.12
C TRP A 239 -2.32 15.24 -8.62
N THR A 240 -2.48 16.55 -8.78
CA THR A 240 -3.60 17.16 -9.49
C THR A 240 -3.05 18.16 -10.53
N PRO A 241 -3.82 18.49 -11.58
CA PRO A 241 -3.40 19.54 -12.51
C PRO A 241 -3.18 20.89 -11.81
N GLU A 242 -4.00 21.22 -10.82
CA GLU A 242 -4.03 22.52 -10.16
C GLU A 242 -2.94 22.70 -9.09
N GLU A 243 -2.63 21.66 -8.33
CA GLU A 243 -1.67 21.73 -7.21
C GLU A 243 -0.42 20.86 -7.41
N HIS A 244 -0.31 20.24 -8.59
CA HIS A 244 0.83 19.40 -8.99
C HIS A 244 1.14 18.30 -7.98
N TYR A 245 2.38 17.80 -8.02
CA TYR A 245 2.81 16.66 -7.21
C TYR A 245 3.05 17.07 -5.76
N GLN A 246 2.47 16.32 -4.83
CA GLN A 246 2.54 16.59 -3.40
C GLN A 246 2.97 15.34 -2.63
N LYS A 247 3.89 15.53 -1.69
CA LYS A 247 4.40 14.51 -0.77
C LYS A 247 3.85 14.73 0.63
N LEU A 248 3.25 13.71 1.21
CA LEU A 248 2.68 13.73 2.55
C LEU A 248 3.44 12.76 3.47
N THR A 249 3.50 13.09 4.75
CA THR A 249 4.07 12.20 5.75
C THR A 249 2.96 11.60 6.61
N PHE A 250 3.12 10.33 6.99
CA PHE A 250 2.20 9.66 7.91
C PHE A 250 2.07 10.42 9.23
N ASP A 251 3.15 11.03 9.73
CA ASP A 251 3.13 11.87 10.94
C ASP A 251 2.20 13.08 10.83
N LYS A 252 2.16 13.75 9.67
CA LYS A 252 1.26 14.88 9.44
C LYS A 252 -0.19 14.41 9.37
N ILE A 253 -0.44 13.26 8.77
CA ILE A 253 -1.78 12.64 8.72
C ILE A 253 -2.23 12.26 10.14
N ALA A 254 -1.36 11.65 10.94
CA ALA A 254 -1.62 11.32 12.34
C ALA A 254 -2.03 12.54 13.18
N LYS A 255 -1.42 13.69 12.90
CA LYS A 255 -1.68 14.96 13.59
C LYS A 255 -2.84 15.77 12.98
N GLY A 256 -3.46 15.31 11.90
CA GLY A 256 -4.49 16.04 11.18
C GLY A 256 -4.00 17.33 10.49
N SER A 257 -2.68 17.47 10.28
CA SER A 257 -2.03 18.65 9.70
C SER A 257 -1.43 18.39 8.32
N ALA A 258 -1.88 17.33 7.64
CA ALA A 258 -1.53 17.07 6.25
C ALA A 258 -2.31 18.04 5.33
N GLU A 259 -1.60 19.05 4.84
CA GLU A 259 -2.09 19.95 3.79
C GLU A 259 -1.91 19.28 2.43
N HIS A 260 -3.00 19.26 1.66
CA HIS A 260 -3.03 18.74 0.31
C HIS A 260 -4.29 19.18 -0.43
N ALA A 261 -4.30 19.01 -1.76
CA ALA A 261 -5.48 19.18 -2.60
C ALA A 261 -6.66 18.39 -2.04
N LYS A 262 -7.79 19.06 -1.82
CA LYS A 262 -9.00 18.45 -1.24
C LYS A 262 -10.01 17.97 -2.26
N SER A 263 -9.91 18.45 -3.50
CA SER A 263 -10.81 18.07 -4.57
C SER A 263 -10.10 18.24 -5.91
N ALA A 264 -10.46 17.41 -6.90
CA ALA A 264 -9.91 17.49 -8.24
C ALA A 264 -10.88 16.89 -9.27
N LYS A 265 -10.66 17.21 -10.55
CA LYS A 265 -11.33 16.53 -11.67
C LYS A 265 -10.45 15.55 -12.42
N ASP A 266 -9.15 15.57 -12.14
CA ASP A 266 -8.10 14.80 -12.80
C ASP A 266 -6.97 14.53 -11.78
N GLY A 267 -6.13 13.54 -12.09
CA GLY A 267 -4.99 13.17 -11.27
C GLY A 267 -5.14 11.85 -10.53
N TRP A 268 -4.30 11.65 -9.53
CA TRP A 268 -4.14 10.35 -8.86
C TRP A 268 -3.70 10.50 -7.41
N ILE A 269 -3.96 9.46 -6.64
CA ILE A 269 -3.49 9.28 -5.26
C ILE A 269 -2.65 8.02 -5.17
N ALA A 270 -1.59 8.03 -4.38
CA ALA A 270 -0.61 6.96 -4.35
C ALA A 270 0.06 6.83 -2.98
N ILE A 271 0.72 5.69 -2.80
CA ILE A 271 1.72 5.49 -1.76
C ILE A 271 3.03 5.13 -2.44
N SER A 272 4.04 5.97 -2.19
CA SER A 272 5.37 5.84 -2.77
C SER A 272 6.32 5.27 -1.73
N GLN A 273 7.18 4.34 -2.14
CA GLN A 273 8.21 3.70 -1.33
C GLN A 273 9.53 3.67 -2.10
N HIS A 274 10.58 3.10 -1.51
CA HIS A 274 11.84 2.87 -2.23
C HIS A 274 11.60 2.02 -3.48
N PHE A 275 11.89 2.57 -4.67
CA PHE A 275 11.76 1.92 -6.00
C PHE A 275 10.36 1.52 -6.47
N PHE A 276 9.33 1.55 -5.62
CA PHE A 276 7.99 1.07 -5.96
C PHE A 276 6.91 2.08 -5.59
N VAL A 277 5.78 2.03 -6.29
CA VAL A 277 4.62 2.89 -6.04
C VAL A 277 3.34 2.15 -6.36
N SER A 278 2.33 2.34 -5.53
CA SER A 278 0.95 2.01 -5.90
C SER A 278 0.11 3.27 -5.99
N ALA A 279 -0.61 3.45 -7.10
CA ALA A 279 -1.40 4.63 -7.40
C ALA A 279 -2.79 4.25 -7.92
N PHE A 280 -3.84 4.76 -7.26
CA PHE A 280 -5.17 4.78 -7.83
C PHE A 280 -5.33 5.99 -8.73
N ILE A 281 -5.86 5.73 -9.92
CA ILE A 281 -6.08 6.70 -11.00
C ILE A 281 -7.56 6.61 -11.35
N PRO A 282 -8.41 7.43 -10.71
CA PRO A 282 -9.83 7.52 -11.05
C PRO A 282 -10.05 8.00 -12.49
N PRO A 283 -11.27 7.84 -13.05
CA PRO A 283 -11.60 8.36 -14.38
C PRO A 283 -11.27 9.85 -14.54
N ALA A 284 -10.82 10.21 -15.75
CA ALA A 284 -10.52 11.59 -16.11
C ALA A 284 -11.79 12.45 -16.15
N ASN A 285 -11.65 13.75 -15.88
CA ASN A 285 -12.72 14.74 -15.87
C ASN A 285 -13.93 14.37 -14.97
N THR A 286 -13.70 13.68 -13.85
CA THR A 286 -14.73 13.42 -12.85
C THR A 286 -14.42 14.10 -11.53
N GLN A 287 -15.37 14.86 -11.00
CA GLN A 287 -15.22 15.50 -9.70
C GLN A 287 -15.03 14.45 -8.60
N ARG A 288 -13.99 14.60 -7.79
CA ARG A 288 -13.73 13.74 -6.63
C ARG A 288 -13.11 14.52 -5.49
N ASP A 289 -13.43 14.13 -4.27
CA ASP A 289 -12.78 14.65 -3.08
C ASP A 289 -11.60 13.77 -2.71
N ILE A 290 -10.48 14.38 -2.34
CA ILE A 290 -9.25 13.70 -1.95
C ILE A 290 -9.10 13.81 -0.44
N TYR A 291 -8.85 12.68 0.22
CA TYR A 291 -8.72 12.64 1.66
C TYR A 291 -7.48 11.86 2.11
N THR A 292 -7.02 12.21 3.30
CA THR A 292 -6.13 11.39 4.11
C THR A 292 -6.71 11.25 5.50
N LYS A 293 -6.62 10.06 6.11
CA LYS A 293 -7.10 9.85 7.49
C LYS A 293 -6.29 8.78 8.22
N PRO A 294 -6.13 8.89 9.56
CA PRO A 294 -5.75 7.74 10.37
C PRO A 294 -6.92 6.74 10.43
N GLN A 295 -6.60 5.44 10.41
CA GLN A 295 -7.56 4.33 10.54
C GLN A 295 -7.41 3.57 11.87
N GLY A 296 -6.50 4.02 12.75
CA GLY A 296 -6.16 3.32 13.99
C GLY A 296 -5.02 2.32 13.82
N ASN A 297 -4.45 1.81 14.91
CA ASN A 297 -3.34 0.85 14.92
C ASN A 297 -2.15 1.24 14.00
N ASN A 298 -1.85 2.53 13.91
CA ASN A 298 -0.82 3.10 13.03
C ASN A 298 -1.06 2.87 11.53
N VAL A 299 -2.29 2.61 11.12
CA VAL A 299 -2.70 2.53 9.71
C VAL A 299 -3.23 3.90 9.27
N PHE A 300 -2.83 4.30 8.06
CA PHE A 300 -3.20 5.55 7.43
C PHE A 300 -3.77 5.26 6.05
N ALA A 301 -4.82 5.99 5.68
CA ALA A 301 -5.42 5.92 4.36
C ALA A 301 -5.15 7.21 3.59
N ILE A 302 -4.87 7.07 2.30
CA ILE A 302 -5.06 8.12 1.28
C ILE A 302 -6.13 7.62 0.31
N GLY A 303 -7.10 8.47 -0.02
CA GLY A 303 -8.23 8.08 -0.84
C GLY A 303 -8.78 9.18 -1.72
N ALA A 304 -9.56 8.77 -2.72
CA ALA A 304 -10.43 9.63 -3.50
C ALA A 304 -11.87 9.15 -3.35
N LEU A 305 -12.81 10.08 -3.22
CA LEU A 305 -14.25 9.83 -3.11
C LEU A 305 -14.97 10.49 -4.29
N GLU A 306 -15.59 9.68 -5.12
CA GLU A 306 -16.21 10.10 -6.38
C GLU A 306 -17.73 9.93 -6.31
N PRO A 307 -18.53 11.01 -6.35
CA PRO A 307 -19.98 10.91 -6.49
C PRO A 307 -20.36 10.30 -7.84
N LEU A 308 -21.20 9.27 -7.84
CA LEU A 308 -21.65 8.62 -9.09
C LEU A 308 -22.90 9.26 -9.69
N GLY A 309 -23.35 10.39 -9.13
CA GLY A 309 -24.61 11.03 -9.48
C GLY A 309 -25.84 10.23 -9.02
N THR A 310 -27.00 10.57 -9.58
CA THR A 310 -28.27 9.89 -9.26
C THR A 310 -28.42 8.62 -10.10
N VAL A 311 -28.54 7.47 -9.43
CA VAL A 311 -28.82 6.17 -10.04
C VAL A 311 -30.31 5.86 -9.89
N ALA A 312 -31.05 5.90 -10.99
CA ALA A 312 -32.48 5.59 -11.01
C ALA A 312 -32.77 4.12 -10.63
N PRO A 313 -34.00 3.78 -10.20
CA PRO A 313 -34.43 2.41 -9.97
C PRO A 313 -34.12 1.49 -11.17
N GLY A 314 -33.47 0.35 -10.93
CA GLY A 314 -33.07 -0.61 -11.96
C GLY A 314 -31.90 -0.16 -12.85
N ALA A 315 -31.44 1.09 -12.74
CA ALA A 315 -30.32 1.60 -13.54
C ALA A 315 -28.98 1.08 -13.02
N THR A 316 -28.00 1.01 -13.91
CA THR A 316 -26.60 0.73 -13.59
C THR A 316 -25.73 1.91 -14.01
N VAL A 317 -24.85 2.36 -13.12
CA VAL A 317 -23.77 3.28 -13.44
C VAL A 317 -22.43 2.56 -13.33
N SER A 318 -21.48 2.90 -14.19
CA SER A 318 -20.18 2.26 -14.25
C SER A 318 -19.06 3.26 -14.00
N ASN A 319 -18.06 2.85 -13.23
CA ASN A 319 -16.82 3.57 -13.03
C ASN A 319 -15.64 2.67 -13.43
N ALA A 320 -14.63 3.23 -14.09
CA ALA A 320 -13.44 2.50 -14.54
C ALA A 320 -12.17 3.22 -14.05
N ALA A 321 -11.69 2.83 -12.86
CA ALA A 321 -10.43 3.29 -12.33
C ALA A 321 -9.28 2.38 -12.77
N ARG A 322 -8.05 2.87 -12.64
CA ARG A 322 -6.83 2.10 -12.82
C ARG A 322 -6.03 2.09 -11.53
N LEU A 323 -5.45 0.94 -11.19
CA LEU A 323 -4.50 0.80 -10.09
C LEU A 323 -3.15 0.41 -10.67
N TYR A 324 -2.20 1.35 -10.66
CA TYR A 324 -0.79 1.02 -10.90
C TYR A 324 -0.19 0.49 -9.60
N SER A 325 0.59 -0.59 -9.62
CA SER A 325 1.26 -1.12 -8.42
C SER A 325 2.58 -1.79 -8.76
N GLY A 326 3.62 -1.01 -9.00
CA GLY A 326 4.82 -1.54 -9.64
C GLY A 326 6.07 -0.68 -9.44
N PRO A 327 7.11 -0.93 -10.25
CA PRO A 327 8.39 -0.25 -10.12
C PRO A 327 8.32 1.20 -10.59
N GLN A 328 9.16 2.07 -10.03
CA GLN A 328 9.29 3.47 -10.42
C GLN A 328 10.22 3.63 -11.64
N VAL A 329 9.90 2.95 -12.73
CA VAL A 329 10.63 3.07 -14.01
C VAL A 329 10.01 4.19 -14.82
N GLN A 330 10.79 5.22 -15.15
CA GLN A 330 10.28 6.43 -15.79
C GLN A 330 9.50 6.15 -17.08
N SER A 331 10.03 5.31 -17.98
CA SER A 331 9.36 4.96 -19.23
C SER A 331 8.04 4.18 -19.04
N LEU A 332 7.84 3.52 -17.89
CA LEU A 332 6.56 2.89 -17.58
C LEU A 332 5.58 3.95 -17.06
N LEU A 333 6.01 4.76 -16.08
CA LEU A 333 5.14 5.74 -15.41
C LEU A 333 4.61 6.82 -16.36
N GLU A 334 5.44 7.32 -17.27
CA GLU A 334 5.06 8.36 -18.26
C GLU A 334 3.88 7.92 -19.16
N ASN A 335 3.75 6.61 -19.41
CA ASN A 335 2.69 6.05 -20.25
C ASN A 335 1.40 5.73 -19.48
N VAL A 336 1.42 5.76 -18.14
CA VAL A 336 0.27 5.39 -17.32
C VAL A 336 -0.70 6.56 -17.19
N THR A 337 -0.23 7.71 -16.69
CA THR A 337 -1.04 8.92 -16.51
C THR A 337 -0.13 10.13 -16.33
N PRO A 338 -0.57 11.36 -16.72
CA PRO A 338 0.20 12.57 -16.48
C PRO A 338 0.65 12.73 -15.03
N GLY A 339 1.91 13.14 -14.85
CA GLY A 339 2.51 13.44 -13.56
C GLY A 339 2.97 12.23 -12.75
N LEU A 340 2.61 10.99 -13.12
CA LEU A 340 3.01 9.81 -12.31
C LEU A 340 4.53 9.59 -12.31
N ASP A 341 5.23 10.01 -13.36
CA ASP A 341 6.69 9.99 -13.44
C ASP A 341 7.37 10.85 -12.36
N LEU A 342 6.66 11.86 -11.82
CA LEU A 342 7.14 12.73 -10.74
C LEU A 342 7.30 11.99 -9.40
N VAL A 343 6.77 10.77 -9.28
CA VAL A 343 7.02 9.92 -8.11
C VAL A 343 8.51 9.68 -7.91
N ARG A 344 9.27 9.53 -9.01
CA ARG A 344 10.73 9.49 -9.03
C ARG A 344 11.28 10.92 -8.93
N ASP A 345 10.91 11.61 -7.87
CA ASP A 345 11.22 13.01 -7.67
C ASP A 345 12.73 13.21 -7.54
N TYR A 346 13.33 13.76 -8.60
CA TYR A 346 14.72 14.18 -8.61
C TYR A 346 14.91 15.59 -8.01
N SER A 347 13.85 16.23 -7.51
CA SER A 347 13.84 17.61 -7.03
C SER A 347 14.51 18.55 -8.04
N TRP A 348 15.16 19.63 -7.59
CA TRP A 348 15.95 20.54 -8.46
C TRP A 348 17.02 19.83 -9.29
N ALA A 349 17.53 18.68 -8.82
CA ALA A 349 18.53 17.92 -9.53
C ALA A 349 17.96 17.22 -10.78
N ALA A 350 16.63 17.22 -11.01
CA ALA A 350 16.00 16.64 -12.20
C ALA A 350 16.60 17.15 -13.52
N ILE A 351 16.95 18.44 -13.57
CA ILE A 351 17.55 19.10 -14.75
C ILE A 351 18.90 18.45 -15.11
N ILE A 352 19.64 17.99 -14.10
CA ILE A 352 20.96 17.36 -14.24
C ILE A 352 20.82 15.83 -14.35
N ALA A 353 19.95 15.24 -13.53
CA ALA A 353 19.75 13.80 -13.41
C ALA A 353 19.14 13.18 -14.67
N LYS A 354 18.18 13.86 -15.33
CA LYS A 354 17.55 13.35 -16.57
C LYS A 354 18.59 13.16 -17.69
N PRO A 355 19.43 14.15 -18.06
CA PRO A 355 20.50 13.98 -19.05
C PRO A 355 21.51 12.89 -18.67
N ILE A 356 21.93 12.83 -17.39
CA ILE A 356 22.86 11.81 -16.91
C ILE A 356 22.27 10.42 -17.10
N PHE A 357 21.04 10.19 -16.64
CA PHE A 357 20.38 8.89 -16.71
C PHE A 357 20.11 8.47 -18.16
N ALA A 358 19.71 9.40 -19.03
CA ALA A 358 19.55 9.14 -20.46
C ALA A 358 20.88 8.71 -21.11
N THR A 359 21.98 9.40 -20.79
CA THR A 359 23.33 9.07 -21.29
C THR A 359 23.78 7.70 -20.78
N MET A 360 23.56 7.41 -19.51
CA MET A 360 23.88 6.11 -18.92
C MET A 360 23.05 4.97 -19.54
N ASN A 361 21.77 5.18 -19.78
CA ASN A 361 20.91 4.20 -20.45
C ASN A 361 21.36 3.95 -21.89
N TRP A 362 21.76 4.99 -22.62
CA TRP A 362 22.32 4.86 -23.97
C TRP A 362 23.66 4.11 -23.97
N LEU A 363 24.56 4.39 -23.02
CA LEU A 363 25.79 3.61 -22.86
C LEU A 363 25.48 2.15 -22.48
N HIS A 364 24.50 1.92 -21.60
CA HIS A 364 24.09 0.58 -21.20
C HIS A 364 23.44 -0.20 -22.34
N SER A 365 22.70 0.44 -23.25
CA SER A 365 22.13 -0.27 -24.41
C SER A 365 23.19 -0.76 -25.39
N LEU A 366 24.38 -0.12 -25.42
CA LEU A 366 25.53 -0.55 -26.21
C LEU A 366 26.37 -1.61 -25.50
N ILE A 367 26.55 -1.47 -24.17
CA ILE A 367 27.49 -2.29 -23.38
C ILE A 367 26.82 -3.52 -22.77
N GLY A 368 25.56 -3.41 -22.35
CA GLY A 368 24.78 -4.46 -21.69
C GLY A 368 25.19 -4.77 -20.24
N ASN A 369 26.08 -3.98 -19.63
CA ASN A 369 26.56 -4.20 -18.26
C ASN A 369 26.73 -2.89 -17.48
N TRP A 370 26.01 -2.75 -16.37
CA TRP A 370 26.03 -1.54 -15.54
C TRP A 370 27.40 -1.13 -15.00
N GLY A 371 28.28 -2.08 -14.66
CA GLY A 371 29.62 -1.77 -14.16
C GLY A 371 30.48 -1.07 -15.22
N TRP A 372 30.50 -1.64 -16.43
CA TRP A 372 31.21 -1.04 -17.57
C TRP A 372 30.55 0.25 -18.06
N THR A 373 29.22 0.35 -18.00
CA THR A 373 28.50 1.60 -18.26
C THR A 373 28.96 2.73 -17.34
N ILE A 374 29.12 2.46 -16.03
CA ILE A 374 29.59 3.47 -15.08
C ILE A 374 31.02 3.88 -15.42
N ILE A 375 31.92 2.94 -15.70
CA ILE A 375 33.31 3.24 -16.10
C ILE A 375 33.31 4.12 -17.36
N ALA A 376 32.60 3.73 -18.41
CA ALA A 376 32.50 4.49 -19.66
C ALA A 376 31.94 5.90 -19.42
N PHE A 377 30.90 6.02 -18.61
CA PHE A 377 30.32 7.31 -18.24
C PHE A 377 31.31 8.19 -17.49
N THR A 378 32.05 7.64 -16.51
CA THR A 378 33.07 8.40 -15.77
C THR A 378 34.21 8.90 -16.67
N ILE A 379 34.63 8.10 -17.66
CA ILE A 379 35.63 8.52 -18.65
C ILE A 379 35.08 9.65 -19.51
N LEU A 380 33.85 9.51 -20.02
CA LEU A 380 33.19 10.52 -20.85
C LEU A 380 33.10 11.87 -20.14
N ILE A 381 32.64 11.88 -18.87
CA ILE A 381 32.54 13.10 -18.07
C ILE A 381 33.93 13.71 -17.83
N LYS A 382 34.94 12.89 -17.51
CA LYS A 382 36.31 13.39 -17.36
C LYS A 382 36.85 14.03 -18.63
N LEU A 383 36.58 13.46 -19.80
CA LEU A 383 36.99 14.03 -21.08
C LEU A 383 36.26 15.34 -21.37
N LEU A 384 34.95 15.40 -21.10
CA LEU A 384 34.14 16.59 -21.31
C LEU A 384 34.61 17.77 -20.45
N PHE A 385 34.94 17.52 -19.18
CA PHE A 385 35.43 18.53 -18.24
C PHE A 385 36.96 18.63 -18.20
N PHE A 386 37.68 17.95 -19.09
CA PHE A 386 39.14 17.97 -19.13
C PHE A 386 39.70 19.39 -19.33
N PRO A 387 39.19 20.23 -20.26
CA PRO A 387 39.69 21.60 -20.43
C PRO A 387 39.52 22.46 -19.17
N LEU A 388 38.39 22.29 -18.47
CA LEU A 388 38.09 23.02 -17.23
C LEU A 388 38.99 22.53 -16.09
N SER A 389 39.23 21.22 -16.01
CA SER A 389 40.09 20.60 -15.00
C SER A 389 41.56 20.95 -15.23
N ALA A 390 42.00 21.01 -16.49
CA ALA A 390 43.33 21.43 -16.88
C ALA A 390 43.58 22.92 -16.64
N ALA A 391 42.56 23.78 -16.78
CA ALA A 391 42.66 25.21 -16.49
C ALA A 391 42.71 25.54 -14.98
N GLY A 392 42.28 24.60 -14.13
CA GLY A 392 42.35 24.74 -12.67
C GLY A 392 43.61 24.17 -12.02
N TYR A 393 44.46 23.50 -12.80
CA TYR A 393 45.81 23.05 -12.42
C TYR A 393 46.84 24.09 -12.87
#